data_AF-A0A6G0USK0-F1
#
_entry.id   AF-A0A6G0USK0-F1
#
_cell.length_a   1.000
_cell.length_b   1.000
_cell.length_c   1.000
_cell.angle_alpha   90.00
_cell.angle_beta   90.00
_cell.angle_gamma   90.00
#
_symmetry.space_group_name_H-M   'P 1'
#
loop_
_entity.id
_entity.type
_entity.pdbx_description
1 polymer ?
#
loop_
_entity_poly.entity_id
_entity_poly.type
_entity_poly.pdbx_seq_one_letter_code
_entity_poly.pdbx_strand_id
1 'polypeptide(L)'
;MSEGKKRSSSDLVDCEKASRGVWLVKVPRYLSEIWEKNAGNDVGWLKQVGEDEVNFVSNNTTMEDSAPKPKPVAPIPLPGTSVSTMNGRADLRKVPDLSELKPLGAAAKEITVPKEHRFKFTRLDQSLGILLEDKTMLKEEAELKSGKVTIEGRVVKRAEIQPPATKEYMMMKRTMICKASQPMSVVKKVDRPVNTFKPRAIQAELMQKQKAKKEIGIRSVRGDHGLVTDQIFRAFEKHEFYRAVDLAKVTGQPVNYVKDILTNIGVYNTAPPHKNLWCLKPEYKA
;
A
#
# COMPACT_ATOMS: atom_id res chain seq x y z
N MET A 1 42.76 34.76 21.46
CA MET A 1 41.39 34.92 22.00
C MET A 1 40.44 34.42 20.93
N SER A 2 39.85 33.23 21.13
CA SER A 2 38.91 32.64 20.18
C SER A 2 37.50 32.98 20.68
N GLU A 3 36.79 33.84 19.95
CA GLU A 3 35.39 34.14 20.23
C GLU A 3 34.54 32.88 19.98
N GLY A 4 33.92 32.39 21.05
CA GLY A 4 33.01 31.27 21.00
C GLY A 4 31.74 31.63 20.22
N LYS A 5 31.50 30.92 19.13
CA LYS A 5 30.26 30.98 18.34
C LYS A 5 29.06 30.73 19.28
N LYS A 6 28.20 31.73 19.47
CA LYS A 6 26.96 31.61 20.27
C LYS A 6 26.10 30.50 19.64
N ARG A 7 25.80 29.45 20.41
CA ARG A 7 24.94 28.33 19.96
C ARG A 7 23.53 28.87 19.68
N SER A 8 22.93 28.41 18.59
CA SER A 8 21.57 28.75 18.17
C SER A 8 20.57 28.10 19.14
N SER A 9 19.42 28.75 19.38
CA SER A 9 18.33 28.21 20.24
C SER A 9 17.82 26.85 19.76
N SER A 10 18.00 26.53 18.47
CA SER A 10 17.69 25.22 17.88
C SER A 10 18.52 24.06 18.43
N ASP A 11 19.67 24.34 19.05
CA ASP A 11 20.61 23.33 19.55
C ASP A 11 20.39 23.01 21.04
N LEU A 12 19.37 23.62 21.66
CA LEU A 12 19.07 23.44 23.07
C LEU A 12 18.22 22.18 23.28
N VAL A 13 18.70 21.26 24.12
CA VAL A 13 17.94 20.07 24.54
C VAL A 13 17.13 20.42 25.77
N ASP A 14 15.82 20.17 25.71
CA ASP A 14 14.93 20.33 26.86
C ASP A 14 15.14 19.20 27.87
N CYS A 15 15.44 19.54 29.12
CA CYS A 15 15.84 18.60 30.17
C CYS A 15 14.84 18.50 31.34
N GLU A 16 13.68 19.16 31.27
CA GLU A 16 12.73 19.22 32.40
C GLU A 16 12.33 17.84 32.93
N LYS A 17 12.16 16.86 32.05
CA LYS A 17 11.76 15.49 32.42
C LYS A 17 12.95 14.54 32.62
N ALA A 18 14.19 15.03 32.66
CA ALA A 18 15.37 14.16 32.78
C ALA A 18 15.39 13.32 34.07
N SER A 19 14.77 13.79 35.16
CA SER A 19 14.65 13.07 36.42
C SER A 19 13.51 12.02 36.43
N ARG A 20 12.63 12.02 35.43
CA ARG A 20 11.50 11.09 35.33
C ARG A 20 12.00 9.67 35.15
N GLY A 21 11.57 8.77 36.02
CA GLY A 21 11.85 7.34 35.90
C GLY A 21 10.92 6.65 34.91
N VAL A 22 11.48 5.93 33.94
CA VAL A 22 10.72 5.17 32.93
C VAL A 22 11.14 3.71 32.90
N TRP A 23 10.24 2.82 32.46
CA TRP A 23 10.54 1.39 32.28
C TRP A 23 10.79 1.09 30.81
N LEU A 24 11.84 0.31 30.54
CA LEU A 24 12.14 -0.20 29.21
C LEU A 24 11.74 -1.67 29.14
N VAL A 25 10.73 -1.97 28.34
CA VAL A 25 10.16 -3.31 28.24
C VAL A 25 10.36 -3.87 26.84
N LYS A 26 10.99 -5.03 26.73
CA LYS A 26 11.11 -5.79 25.48
C LYS A 26 9.86 -6.63 25.27
N VAL A 27 9.20 -6.42 24.12
CA VAL A 27 7.91 -7.03 23.79
C VAL A 27 8.08 -8.03 22.64
N PRO A 28 7.53 -9.26 22.74
CA PRO A 28 7.45 -10.18 21.62
C PRO A 28 6.69 -9.60 20.42
N ARG A 29 7.14 -9.92 19.20
CA ARG A 29 6.58 -9.39 17.95
C ARG A 29 5.07 -9.59 17.79
N TYR A 30 4.54 -10.72 18.23
CA TYR A 30 3.10 -10.95 18.12
C TYR A 30 2.29 -9.99 19.02
N LEU A 31 2.79 -9.66 20.21
CA LEU A 31 2.14 -8.67 21.07
C LEU A 31 2.21 -7.27 20.46
N SER A 32 3.33 -6.88 19.86
CA SER A 32 3.44 -5.57 19.19
C SER A 32 2.47 -5.46 18.01
N GLU A 33 2.32 -6.52 17.21
CA GLU A 33 1.36 -6.56 16.10
C GLU A 33 -0.10 -6.43 16.60
N ILE A 34 -0.43 -7.00 17.76
CA ILE A 34 -1.77 -6.83 18.37
C ILE A 34 -1.95 -5.38 18.85
N TRP A 35 -0.93 -4.79 19.48
CA TRP A 35 -1.03 -3.41 19.99
C TRP A 35 -1.10 -2.38 18.86
N GLU A 36 -0.37 -2.58 17.76
CA GLU A 36 -0.45 -1.74 16.56
C GLU A 36 -1.85 -1.79 15.93
N LYS A 37 -2.47 -2.98 15.87
CA LYS A 37 -3.85 -3.13 15.37
C LYS A 37 -4.90 -2.48 16.28
N ASN A 38 -4.62 -2.38 17.57
CA ASN A 38 -5.50 -1.78 18.57
C ASN A 38 -4.99 -0.40 19.03
N ALA A 39 -4.25 0.30 18.17
CA ALA A 39 -3.72 1.62 18.49
C ALA A 39 -4.86 2.60 18.87
N GLY A 40 -4.71 3.25 20.02
CA GLY A 40 -5.72 4.15 20.59
C GLY A 40 -6.72 3.50 21.55
N ASN A 41 -6.70 2.17 21.69
CA ASN A 41 -7.56 1.43 22.62
C ASN A 41 -6.74 0.75 23.74
N ASP A 42 -7.42 0.37 24.82
CA ASP A 42 -6.82 -0.33 25.95
C ASP A 42 -6.41 -1.77 25.59
N VAL A 43 -5.10 -2.05 25.57
CA VAL A 43 -4.52 -3.34 25.14
C VAL A 43 -4.48 -4.42 26.22
N GLY A 44 -4.67 -4.05 27.48
CA GLY A 44 -4.56 -4.94 28.63
C GLY A 44 -4.24 -4.21 29.92
N TRP A 45 -3.93 -4.96 30.96
CA TRP A 45 -3.59 -4.43 32.27
C TRP A 45 -2.39 -5.19 32.88
N LEU A 46 -1.67 -4.51 33.77
CA LEU A 46 -0.54 -5.07 34.50
C LEU A 46 -1.01 -5.52 35.88
N LYS A 47 -0.77 -6.79 36.20
CA LYS A 47 -1.01 -7.39 37.50
C LYS A 47 0.31 -7.46 38.26
N GLN A 48 0.41 -6.76 39.39
CA GLN A 48 1.50 -6.99 40.32
C GLN A 48 1.16 -8.19 41.20
N VAL A 49 1.98 -9.23 41.14
CA VAL A 49 1.82 -10.49 41.90
C VAL A 49 2.77 -10.53 43.10
N GLY A 50 3.92 -9.87 43.01
CA GLY A 50 4.90 -9.73 44.09
C GLY A 50 5.70 -8.43 44.02
N GLU A 51 6.75 -8.31 44.83
CA GLU A 51 7.58 -7.09 44.92
C GLU A 51 8.30 -6.78 43.59
N ASP A 52 8.73 -7.81 42.86
CA ASP A 52 9.31 -7.74 41.52
C ASP A 52 8.70 -8.74 40.53
N GLU A 53 7.50 -9.27 40.82
CA GLU A 53 6.78 -10.16 39.90
C GLU A 53 5.57 -9.43 39.32
N VAL A 54 5.65 -9.12 38.02
CA VAL A 54 4.61 -8.41 37.27
C VAL A 54 4.17 -9.27 36.10
N ASN A 55 2.87 -9.43 35.91
CA ASN A 55 2.28 -10.13 34.77
C ASN A 55 1.45 -9.15 33.94
N PHE A 56 1.55 -9.22 32.62
CA PHE A 56 0.67 -8.52 31.70
C PHE A 56 -0.46 -9.45 31.26
N VAL A 57 -1.69 -8.98 31.42
CA VAL A 57 -2.89 -9.68 30.99
C VAL A 57 -3.47 -8.92 29.81
N SER A 58 -3.51 -9.56 28.64
CA SER A 58 -4.03 -8.95 27.42
C SER A 58 -5.56 -9.07 27.32
N ASN A 59 -6.20 -8.01 26.83
CA ASN A 59 -7.65 -8.00 26.60
C ASN A 59 -8.04 -8.76 25.32
N ASN A 60 -7.16 -8.78 24.31
CA ASN A 60 -7.44 -9.36 23.00
C ASN A 60 -6.57 -10.60 22.76
N THR A 61 -7.21 -11.73 22.49
CA THR A 61 -6.56 -13.03 22.29
C THR A 61 -6.57 -13.47 20.81
N THR A 62 -7.17 -12.69 19.92
CA THR A 62 -7.38 -13.11 18.53
C THR A 62 -6.48 -12.36 17.57
N MET A 63 -5.63 -13.11 16.86
CA MET A 63 -4.91 -12.59 15.69
C MET A 63 -5.65 -12.94 14.40
N GLU A 64 -6.16 -11.93 13.72
CA GLU A 64 -6.62 -12.08 12.34
C GLU A 64 -5.43 -12.14 11.37
N ASP A 65 -5.42 -13.17 10.52
CA ASP A 65 -4.42 -13.38 9.48
C ASP A 65 -4.59 -12.33 8.37
N SER A 66 -3.88 -11.22 8.48
CA SER A 66 -3.69 -10.27 7.38
C SER A 66 -2.67 -10.84 6.39
N ALA A 67 -3.00 -11.96 5.74
CA ALA A 67 -2.31 -12.36 4.53
C ALA A 67 -2.78 -11.44 3.38
N PRO A 68 -1.88 -10.86 2.57
CA PRO A 68 -2.29 -10.30 1.29
C PRO A 68 -2.90 -11.45 0.49
N LYS A 69 -4.23 -11.42 0.28
CA LYS A 69 -4.91 -12.39 -0.58
C LYS A 69 -4.20 -12.34 -1.94
N PRO A 70 -3.54 -13.42 -2.40
CA PRO A 70 -3.21 -13.50 -3.81
C PRO A 70 -4.54 -13.42 -4.55
N LYS A 71 -4.67 -12.44 -5.48
CA LYS A 71 -5.85 -12.31 -6.32
C LYS A 71 -6.17 -13.69 -6.91
N PRO A 72 -7.40 -14.20 -6.76
CA PRO A 72 -7.75 -15.52 -7.28
C PRO A 72 -7.62 -15.46 -8.81
N VAL A 73 -6.58 -16.08 -9.34
CA VAL A 73 -6.54 -16.44 -10.76
C VAL A 73 -7.56 -17.57 -10.89
N ALA A 74 -8.61 -17.32 -11.67
CA ALA A 74 -9.72 -18.25 -11.86
C ALA A 74 -9.22 -19.66 -12.22
N PRO A 75 -9.76 -20.73 -11.61
CA PRO A 75 -9.41 -22.10 -11.98
C PRO A 75 -9.86 -22.37 -13.43
N ILE A 76 -8.90 -22.75 -14.28
CA ILE A 76 -9.18 -23.32 -15.60
C ILE A 76 -9.68 -24.77 -15.37
N PRO A 77 -10.86 -25.18 -15.88
CA PRO A 77 -11.34 -26.54 -15.69
C PRO A 77 -10.51 -27.53 -16.52
N LEU A 78 -9.99 -28.58 -15.88
CA LEU A 78 -9.48 -29.78 -16.56
C LEU A 78 -10.41 -30.96 -16.22
N PRO A 79 -10.89 -31.72 -17.23
CA PRO A 79 -11.75 -32.87 -16.99
C PRO A 79 -10.92 -34.11 -16.62
N GLY A 80 -11.41 -34.82 -15.59
CA GLY A 80 -11.29 -36.27 -15.43
C GLY A 80 -9.91 -36.84 -15.15
N THR A 81 -9.62 -37.15 -13.89
CA THR A 81 -8.84 -38.36 -13.58
C THR A 81 -9.31 -38.94 -12.24
N SER A 82 -9.77 -40.19 -12.30
CA SER A 82 -10.29 -40.99 -11.22
C SER A 82 -9.24 -41.27 -10.14
N VAL A 83 -9.68 -41.21 -8.89
CA VAL A 83 -8.97 -41.68 -7.70
C VAL A 83 -8.85 -43.20 -7.76
N SER A 84 -7.68 -43.74 -7.43
CA SER A 84 -7.55 -45.13 -7.01
C SER A 84 -6.73 -45.20 -5.72
N THR A 85 -7.45 -45.55 -4.65
CA THR A 85 -6.96 -45.95 -3.35
C THR A 85 -6.10 -47.21 -3.48
N MET A 86 -4.91 -47.22 -2.89
CA MET A 86 -4.24 -48.47 -2.54
C MET A 86 -3.90 -48.45 -1.04
N ASN A 87 -4.48 -49.42 -0.34
CA ASN A 87 -4.20 -49.73 1.05
C ASN A 87 -2.90 -50.55 1.13
N GLY A 88 -1.91 -50.04 1.86
CA GLY A 88 -0.72 -50.78 2.27
C GLY A 88 -0.63 -50.83 3.78
N ARG A 89 -0.78 -52.03 4.35
CA ARG A 89 -0.77 -52.33 5.78
C ARG A 89 0.66 -52.74 6.17
N ALA A 90 1.34 -52.00 7.04
CA ALA A 90 2.57 -52.46 7.69
C ALA A 90 2.84 -51.76 9.04
N ASP A 91 2.86 -52.60 10.07
CA ASP A 91 3.67 -52.60 11.28
C ASP A 91 3.52 -51.57 12.41
N LEU A 92 3.25 -52.13 13.60
CA LEU A 92 3.00 -51.48 14.88
C LEU A 92 4.32 -51.16 15.58
N ARG A 93 4.71 -49.89 15.58
CA ARG A 93 5.51 -49.30 16.67
C ARG A 93 4.69 -48.17 17.25
N LYS A 94 4.52 -48.14 18.58
CA LYS A 94 3.77 -47.13 19.32
C LYS A 94 4.27 -45.71 18.96
N VAL A 95 3.61 -45.08 18.00
CA VAL A 95 3.77 -43.68 17.65
C VAL A 95 2.84 -42.88 18.58
N PRO A 96 3.29 -41.76 19.16
CA PRO A 96 2.37 -40.88 19.89
C PRO A 96 1.21 -40.49 18.97
N ASP A 97 0.01 -40.49 19.53
CA ASP A 97 -1.26 -40.26 18.85
C ASP A 97 -1.19 -39.04 17.90
N LEU A 98 -1.09 -39.33 16.60
CA LEU A 98 -0.94 -38.38 15.49
C LEU A 98 -2.27 -37.76 15.06
N SER A 99 -3.38 -38.10 15.72
CA SER A 99 -4.72 -37.64 15.37
C SER A 99 -4.95 -36.13 15.60
N GLU A 100 -4.06 -35.44 16.31
CA GLU A 100 -4.14 -33.97 16.51
C GLU A 100 -3.31 -33.13 15.52
N LEU A 101 -2.47 -33.74 14.67
CA LEU A 101 -1.62 -32.97 13.75
C LEU A 101 -2.33 -32.76 12.40
N LYS A 102 -3.01 -31.62 12.28
CA LYS A 102 -3.51 -31.12 10.99
C LYS A 102 -2.35 -30.94 9.99
N PRO A 103 -2.56 -31.23 8.69
CA PRO A 103 -1.54 -31.14 7.67
C PRO A 103 -0.98 -29.71 7.55
N LEU A 104 0.33 -29.63 7.27
CA LEU A 104 1.08 -28.40 7.05
C LEU A 104 0.52 -27.67 5.81
N GLY A 105 -0.42 -26.74 6.01
CA GLY A 105 -1.14 -26.04 4.94
C GLY A 105 -2.65 -25.92 5.14
N ALA A 106 -3.23 -26.57 6.14
CA ALA A 106 -4.61 -26.26 6.54
C ALA A 106 -4.62 -24.85 7.17
N ALA A 107 -5.29 -23.90 6.51
CA ALA A 107 -5.50 -22.55 7.02
C ALA A 107 -6.09 -22.63 8.44
N ALA A 108 -5.27 -22.34 9.45
CA ALA A 108 -5.73 -22.22 10.82
C ALA A 108 -6.64 -21.01 10.87
N LYS A 109 -7.94 -21.26 11.07
CA LYS A 109 -8.99 -20.23 10.93
C LYS A 109 -8.93 -19.12 11.98
N GLU A 110 -8.19 -19.28 13.07
CA GLU A 110 -7.93 -18.24 14.06
C GLU A 110 -6.69 -18.68 14.86
N ILE A 111 -5.75 -17.76 15.10
CA ILE A 111 -4.59 -18.02 15.97
C ILE A 111 -4.89 -17.39 17.33
N THR A 112 -5.13 -18.24 18.33
CA THR A 112 -5.35 -17.82 19.71
C THR A 112 -4.02 -17.49 20.39
N VAL A 113 -3.91 -16.28 20.92
CA VAL A 113 -2.73 -15.75 21.62
C VAL A 113 -2.93 -15.92 23.12
N PRO A 114 -1.91 -16.35 23.88
CA PRO A 114 -2.02 -16.48 25.33
C PRO A 114 -2.45 -15.17 26.00
N LYS A 115 -3.26 -15.26 27.06
CA LYS A 115 -3.76 -14.07 27.78
C LYS A 115 -2.71 -13.48 28.73
N GLU A 116 -2.00 -14.32 29.46
CA GLU A 116 -1.06 -13.89 30.51
C GLU A 116 0.38 -13.96 30.04
N HIS A 117 1.17 -12.94 30.36
CA HIS A 117 2.59 -12.86 30.00
C HIS A 117 3.41 -12.35 31.20
N ARG A 118 4.49 -13.06 31.54
CA ARG A 118 5.30 -12.72 32.71
C ARG A 118 6.38 -11.70 32.39
N PHE A 119 6.61 -10.74 33.26
CA PHE A 119 7.75 -9.83 33.16
C PHE A 119 8.97 -10.45 33.82
N LYS A 120 10.08 -10.49 33.09
CA LYS A 120 11.38 -10.84 33.64
C LYS A 120 12.23 -9.57 33.72
N PHE A 121 12.43 -9.07 34.94
CA PHE A 121 13.34 -7.93 35.16
C PHE A 121 14.79 -8.36 34.95
N THR A 122 15.56 -7.48 34.32
CA THR A 122 17.00 -7.64 34.09
C THR A 122 17.72 -6.46 34.74
N ARG A 123 18.88 -6.73 35.35
CA ARG A 123 19.72 -5.68 35.93
C ARG A 123 20.14 -4.68 34.85
N LEU A 124 20.10 -3.40 35.20
CA LEU A 124 20.57 -2.30 34.36
C LEU A 124 22.03 -1.99 34.71
N ASP A 125 22.95 -2.43 33.86
CA ASP A 125 24.39 -2.15 34.03
C ASP A 125 24.81 -0.83 33.37
N GLN A 126 23.95 -0.27 32.51
CA GLN A 126 24.19 0.94 31.75
C GLN A 126 23.12 1.99 32.07
N SER A 127 23.50 3.27 32.10
CA SER A 127 22.55 4.37 32.23
C SER A 127 21.91 4.65 30.87
N LEU A 128 20.60 4.44 30.75
CA LEU A 128 19.84 4.69 29.54
C LEU A 128 18.92 5.90 29.74
N GLY A 129 18.88 6.80 28.76
CA GLY A 129 17.98 7.95 28.69
C GLY A 129 17.14 7.90 27.42
N ILE A 130 15.91 8.42 27.48
CA ILE A 130 15.00 8.52 26.33
C ILE A 130 15.03 9.94 25.79
N LEU A 131 15.38 10.08 24.52
CA LEU A 131 15.28 11.32 23.78
C LEU A 131 14.08 11.23 22.83
N LEU A 132 13.27 12.29 22.79
CA LEU A 132 12.26 12.49 21.78
C LEU A 132 12.70 13.60 20.84
N GLU A 133 12.39 13.39 19.56
CA GLU A 133 12.54 14.40 18.53
C GLU A 133 11.14 14.75 18.02
N ASP A 134 10.69 15.97 18.29
CA ASP A 134 9.42 16.45 17.76
C ASP A 134 9.62 17.04 16.36
N LYS A 135 8.99 16.39 15.37
CA LYS A 135 9.05 16.75 13.95
C LYS A 135 7.82 17.54 13.49
N THR A 136 6.84 17.76 14.37
CA THR A 136 5.57 18.41 14.01
C THR A 136 5.73 19.89 13.67
N MET A 137 6.77 20.55 14.19
CA MET A 137 7.06 21.96 13.97
C MET A 137 7.96 22.25 12.75
N LEU A 138 8.25 21.24 11.92
CA LEU A 138 8.95 21.41 10.64
C LEU A 138 7.96 21.98 9.60
N LYS A 139 7.71 23.28 9.66
CA LYS A 139 7.18 24.03 8.50
C LYS A 139 8.19 23.92 7.37
N GLU A 140 7.71 23.95 6.12
CA GLU A 140 8.44 23.75 4.85
C GLU A 140 9.65 24.67 4.61
N GLU A 141 10.68 24.64 5.47
CA GLU A 141 11.98 25.25 5.21
C GLU A 141 13.07 24.19 5.38
N ALA A 142 13.55 23.70 4.24
CA ALA A 142 14.32 22.48 4.04
C ALA A 142 15.79 22.53 4.53
N GLU A 143 16.14 23.34 5.53
CA GLU A 143 17.52 23.43 6.05
C GLU A 143 17.71 23.05 7.53
N LEU A 144 16.65 22.82 8.30
CA LEU A 144 16.76 22.30 9.67
C LEU A 144 16.75 20.77 9.68
N LYS A 145 17.93 20.15 9.82
CA LYS A 145 18.12 18.68 9.81
C LYS A 145 17.61 17.95 11.07
N SER A 146 17.20 18.65 12.11
CA SER A 146 16.78 18.06 13.40
C SER A 146 15.60 18.84 13.97
N GLY A 147 14.56 18.13 14.40
CA GLY A 147 13.43 18.70 15.13
C GLY A 147 13.81 19.14 16.56
N LYS A 148 12.83 19.64 17.33
CA LYS A 148 13.05 20.01 18.75
C LYS A 148 13.35 18.74 19.55
N VAL A 149 14.50 18.70 20.23
CA VAL A 149 14.93 17.54 21.02
C VAL A 149 14.60 17.73 22.49
N THR A 150 13.94 16.75 23.10
CA THR A 150 13.61 16.74 24.53
C THR A 150 14.02 15.43 25.18
N ILE A 151 14.41 15.48 26.46
CA ILE A 151 14.68 14.28 27.27
C ILE A 151 13.40 13.94 28.03
N GLU A 152 12.82 12.76 27.79
CA GLU A 152 11.59 12.30 28.47
C GLU A 152 11.87 11.63 29.83
N GLY A 153 13.08 11.12 30.04
CA GLY A 153 13.46 10.50 31.31
C GLY A 153 14.60 9.51 31.25
N ARG A 154 14.92 8.97 32.43
CA ARG A 154 15.94 7.94 32.67
C ARG A 154 15.30 6.58 32.89
N VAL A 155 15.83 5.54 32.26
CA VAL A 155 15.34 4.18 32.45
C VAL A 155 15.74 3.66 33.83
N VAL A 156 14.75 3.30 34.64
CA VAL A 156 14.93 2.81 36.03
C VAL A 156 14.83 1.30 36.13
N LYS A 157 13.97 0.67 35.33
CA LYS A 157 13.85 -0.79 35.25
C LYS A 157 13.87 -1.25 33.80
N ARG A 158 14.55 -2.37 33.53
CA ARG A 158 14.50 -3.09 32.25
C ARG A 158 13.79 -4.41 32.46
N ALA A 159 12.82 -4.71 31.61
CA ALA A 159 12.08 -5.95 31.64
C ALA A 159 11.96 -6.59 30.26
N GLU A 160 11.80 -7.90 30.22
CA GLU A 160 11.42 -8.65 29.03
C GLU A 160 10.09 -9.35 29.28
N ILE A 161 9.12 -9.18 28.37
CA ILE A 161 7.87 -9.92 28.42
C ILE A 161 8.11 -11.34 27.89
N GLN A 162 7.92 -12.32 28.76
CA GLN A 162 8.01 -13.73 28.43
C GLN A 162 6.62 -14.34 28.20
N PRO A 163 6.42 -15.00 27.04
CA PRO A 163 5.22 -15.79 26.83
C PRO A 163 5.14 -16.96 27.81
N PRO A 164 3.92 -17.38 28.18
CA PRO A 164 3.72 -18.54 29.01
C PRO A 164 4.00 -19.82 28.22
N ALA A 165 4.36 -20.90 28.92
CA ALA A 165 4.60 -22.22 28.32
C ALA A 165 3.29 -22.98 28.02
N THR A 166 2.28 -22.27 27.49
CA THR A 166 0.94 -22.81 27.21
C THR A 166 0.89 -23.48 25.83
N LYS A 167 0.01 -24.47 25.66
CA LYS A 167 -0.26 -25.13 24.35
C LYS A 167 -0.60 -24.09 23.25
N GLU A 168 -1.38 -23.07 23.61
CA GLU A 168 -1.76 -21.94 22.74
C GLU A 168 -0.54 -21.20 22.19
N TYR A 169 0.40 -20.80 23.06
CA TYR A 169 1.63 -20.13 22.64
C TYR A 169 2.45 -21.01 21.69
N MET A 170 2.60 -22.29 22.02
CA MET A 170 3.37 -23.22 21.21
C MET A 170 2.74 -23.43 19.83
N MET A 171 1.41 -23.50 19.75
CA MET A 171 0.67 -23.60 18.49
C MET A 171 0.85 -22.34 17.63
N MET A 172 0.63 -21.15 18.22
CA MET A 172 0.89 -19.86 17.55
C MET A 172 2.33 -19.75 17.07
N LYS A 173 3.30 -20.12 17.91
CA LYS A 173 4.72 -20.04 17.55
C LYS A 173 5.07 -20.97 16.39
N ARG A 174 4.51 -22.19 16.36
CA ARG A 174 4.68 -23.13 15.23
C ARG A 174 4.11 -22.57 13.93
N THR A 175 2.91 -21.98 13.96
CA THR A 175 2.31 -21.40 12.76
C THR A 175 3.11 -20.20 12.25
N MET A 176 3.58 -19.33 13.15
CA MET A 176 4.45 -18.21 12.80
C MET A 176 5.77 -18.66 12.18
N ILE A 177 6.44 -19.66 12.77
CA ILE A 177 7.68 -20.22 12.21
C ILE A 177 7.41 -20.84 10.85
N CYS A 178 6.35 -21.64 10.71
CA CYS A 178 6.00 -22.28 9.44
C CYS A 178 5.71 -21.23 8.35
N LYS A 179 5.01 -20.14 8.68
CA LYS A 179 4.71 -19.05 7.74
C LYS A 179 5.97 -18.29 7.36
N ALA A 180 6.83 -17.96 8.32
CA ALA A 180 8.09 -17.27 8.07
C ALA A 180 9.12 -18.15 7.32
N SER A 181 9.07 -19.47 7.51
CA SER A 181 9.94 -20.42 6.83
C SER A 181 9.47 -20.77 5.42
N GLN A 182 8.28 -20.33 4.99
CA GLN A 182 7.84 -20.54 3.62
C GLN A 182 8.71 -19.70 2.67
N PRO A 183 9.38 -20.34 1.69
CA PRO A 183 10.18 -19.61 0.72
C PRO A 183 9.29 -18.71 -0.14
N MET A 184 9.70 -17.45 -0.33
CA MET A 184 8.96 -16.48 -1.15
C MET A 184 8.98 -16.81 -2.64
N SER A 185 9.91 -17.64 -3.09
CA SER A 185 10.01 -18.13 -4.46
C SER A 185 10.26 -19.63 -4.44
N VAL A 186 9.40 -20.38 -5.12
CA VAL A 186 9.50 -21.84 -5.25
C VAL A 186 9.64 -22.18 -6.71
N VAL A 187 10.74 -22.86 -7.07
CA VAL A 187 10.89 -23.47 -8.40
C VAL A 187 9.91 -24.64 -8.48
N LYS A 188 8.82 -24.46 -9.22
CA LYS A 188 7.89 -25.53 -9.53
C LYS A 188 8.35 -26.20 -10.82
N LYS A 189 8.66 -27.50 -10.76
CA LYS A 189 8.85 -28.30 -11.97
C LYS A 189 7.52 -28.35 -12.70
N VAL A 190 7.52 -27.98 -13.97
CA VAL A 190 6.34 -28.10 -14.81
C VAL A 190 6.44 -29.44 -15.54
N ASP A 191 5.45 -30.31 -15.34
CA ASP A 191 5.44 -31.65 -15.94
C ASP A 191 5.36 -31.63 -17.47
N ARG A 192 4.84 -30.54 -18.03
CA ARG A 192 4.76 -30.33 -19.48
C ARG A 192 5.30 -28.95 -19.84
N PRO A 193 6.07 -28.82 -20.93
CA PRO A 193 6.49 -27.50 -21.38
C PRO A 193 5.25 -26.64 -21.65
N VAL A 194 5.19 -25.45 -21.03
CA VAL A 194 4.17 -24.45 -21.36
C VAL A 194 4.51 -23.93 -22.74
N ASN A 195 3.85 -24.46 -23.76
CA ASN A 195 4.03 -24.01 -25.14
C ASN A 195 3.34 -22.66 -25.34
N THR A 196 4.01 -21.57 -24.96
CA THR A 196 3.66 -20.19 -25.36
C THR A 196 4.12 -19.93 -26.80
N PHE A 197 3.84 -20.85 -27.71
CA PHE A 197 4.13 -20.69 -29.14
C PHE A 197 2.91 -20.06 -29.81
N LYS A 198 2.91 -18.73 -29.97
CA LYS A 198 2.61 -18.04 -31.24
C LYS A 198 3.23 -16.63 -31.18
N PRO A 199 4.27 -16.31 -31.97
CA PRO A 199 4.62 -14.91 -32.19
C PRO A 199 3.38 -14.22 -32.75
N ARG A 200 2.86 -13.23 -32.01
CA ARG A 200 1.80 -12.38 -32.54
C ARG A 200 2.44 -11.54 -33.63
N ALA A 201 2.01 -11.77 -34.88
CA ALA A 201 2.47 -11.00 -36.04
C ALA A 201 2.29 -9.49 -35.87
N ILE A 202 1.40 -9.06 -34.95
CA ILE A 202 1.11 -7.66 -34.67
C ILE A 202 1.18 -7.44 -33.15
N GLN A 203 2.07 -6.54 -32.74
CA GLN A 203 2.17 -6.06 -31.36
C GLN A 203 0.82 -5.52 -30.88
N ALA A 204 0.46 -5.76 -29.61
CA ALA A 204 -0.85 -5.39 -29.06
C ALA A 204 -1.20 -3.90 -29.28
N GLU A 205 -0.20 -3.03 -29.24
CA GLU A 205 -0.35 -1.59 -29.49
C GLU A 205 -0.75 -1.27 -30.94
N LEU A 206 -0.18 -1.97 -31.92
CA LEU A 206 -0.59 -1.85 -33.33
C LEU A 206 -2.03 -2.33 -33.54
N MET A 207 -2.44 -3.40 -32.84
CA MET A 207 -3.81 -3.89 -32.88
C MET A 207 -4.79 -2.85 -32.30
N GLN A 208 -4.42 -2.17 -31.21
CA GLN A 208 -5.22 -1.08 -30.62
C GLN A 208 -5.30 0.14 -31.54
N LYS A 209 -4.16 0.56 -32.14
CA LYS A 209 -4.14 1.66 -33.10
C LYS A 209 -4.99 1.36 -34.35
N GLN A 210 -4.99 0.13 -34.85
CA GLN A 210 -5.86 -0.27 -35.95
C GLN A 210 -7.34 -0.28 -35.54
N LYS A 211 -7.68 -0.73 -34.33
CA LYS A 211 -9.05 -0.67 -33.80
C LYS A 211 -9.54 0.77 -33.70
N ALA A 212 -8.75 1.65 -33.09
CA ALA A 212 -9.07 3.08 -33.01
C ALA A 212 -9.23 3.72 -34.40
N LYS A 213 -8.36 3.37 -35.37
CA LYS A 213 -8.49 3.83 -36.76
C LYS A 213 -9.73 3.29 -37.47
N LYS A 214 -10.21 2.09 -37.17
CA LYS A 214 -11.45 1.53 -37.74
C LYS A 214 -12.70 2.13 -37.10
N GLU A 215 -12.64 2.40 -35.80
CA GLU A 215 -13.74 3.00 -35.02
C GLU A 215 -13.92 4.49 -35.37
N ILE A 216 -12.81 5.22 -35.57
CA ILE A 216 -12.80 6.61 -36.08
C ILE A 216 -12.96 6.66 -37.62
N GLY A 217 -12.68 5.54 -38.30
CA GLY A 217 -12.56 5.42 -39.75
C GLY A 217 -13.87 5.27 -40.51
N ILE A 218 -15.02 5.46 -39.87
CA ILE A 218 -16.27 5.74 -40.59
C ILE A 218 -16.11 7.14 -41.15
N ARG A 219 -15.46 7.21 -42.33
CA ARG A 219 -15.31 8.36 -43.24
C ARG A 219 -16.39 9.38 -42.94
N SER A 220 -16.07 10.39 -42.13
CA SER A 220 -17.08 11.26 -41.54
C SER A 220 -17.97 11.79 -42.64
N VAL A 221 -19.22 11.30 -42.66
CA VAL A 221 -20.23 11.85 -43.55
C VAL A 221 -20.32 13.33 -43.20
N ARG A 222 -20.28 14.20 -44.22
CA ARG A 222 -20.43 15.64 -44.00
C ARG A 222 -21.73 15.83 -43.25
N GLY A 223 -21.63 16.31 -42.01
CA GLY A 223 -22.79 16.61 -41.17
C GLY A 223 -23.59 17.75 -41.76
N ASP A 224 -24.84 17.88 -41.34
CA ASP A 224 -25.65 19.04 -41.71
C ASP A 224 -25.00 20.35 -41.25
N HIS A 225 -25.03 21.37 -42.11
CA HIS A 225 -24.30 22.61 -41.91
C HIS A 225 -24.70 23.33 -40.61
N GLY A 226 -26.00 23.36 -40.27
CA GLY A 226 -26.50 23.99 -39.04
C GLY A 226 -25.98 23.28 -37.79
N LEU A 227 -26.08 21.95 -37.76
CA LEU A 227 -25.65 21.15 -36.61
C LEU A 227 -24.15 21.24 -36.34
N VAL A 228 -23.32 21.27 -37.39
CA VAL A 228 -21.86 21.45 -37.26
C VAL A 228 -21.54 22.87 -36.79
N THR A 229 -22.29 23.87 -37.23
CA THR A 229 -22.14 25.27 -36.79
C THR A 229 -22.41 25.41 -35.29
N ASP A 230 -23.49 24.80 -34.78
CA ASP A 230 -23.81 24.79 -33.35
C ASP A 230 -22.72 24.10 -32.51
N GLN A 231 -22.15 23.00 -33.01
CA GLN A 231 -21.04 22.32 -32.34
C GLN A 231 -19.78 23.20 -32.30
N ILE A 232 -19.52 23.97 -33.35
CA ILE A 232 -18.42 24.94 -33.40
C ILE A 232 -18.66 26.07 -32.39
N PHE A 233 -19.87 26.62 -32.28
CA PHE A 233 -20.20 27.63 -31.27
C PHE A 233 -20.01 27.11 -29.84
N ARG A 234 -20.47 25.89 -29.55
CA ARG A 234 -20.22 25.22 -28.24
C ARG A 234 -18.74 24.99 -27.95
N ALA A 235 -17.91 24.78 -28.98
CA ALA A 235 -16.47 24.68 -28.80
C ALA A 235 -15.88 26.04 -28.41
N PHE A 236 -16.27 27.11 -29.10
CA PHE A 236 -15.83 28.49 -28.84
C PHE A 236 -16.29 29.07 -27.50
N GLU A 237 -17.39 28.56 -26.93
CA GLU A 237 -17.80 28.87 -25.56
C GLU A 237 -16.74 28.42 -24.53
N LYS A 238 -15.98 27.36 -24.83
CA LYS A 238 -14.91 26.85 -23.94
C LYS A 238 -13.59 27.59 -24.12
N HIS A 239 -13.24 27.95 -25.35
CA HIS A 239 -12.01 28.68 -25.66
C HIS A 239 -12.24 29.68 -26.79
N GLU A 240 -11.75 30.91 -26.61
CA GLU A 240 -11.95 32.00 -27.58
C GLU A 240 -11.24 31.77 -28.93
N PHE A 241 -10.15 31.02 -28.94
CA PHE A 241 -9.32 30.78 -30.12
C PHE A 241 -9.11 29.29 -30.33
N TYR A 242 -9.35 28.81 -31.55
CA TYR A 242 -9.09 27.42 -31.93
C TYR A 242 -8.30 27.30 -33.23
N ARG A 243 -7.56 26.20 -33.35
CA ARG A 243 -6.97 25.78 -34.62
C ARG A 243 -8.00 24.97 -35.41
N ALA A 244 -8.05 25.15 -36.73
CA ALA A 244 -8.98 24.42 -37.61
C ALA A 244 -8.85 22.88 -37.50
N VAL A 245 -7.65 22.36 -37.20
CA VAL A 245 -7.40 20.92 -37.02
C VAL A 245 -8.06 20.38 -35.76
N ASP A 246 -8.16 21.19 -34.70
CA ASP A 246 -8.73 20.75 -33.44
C ASP A 246 -10.26 20.85 -33.46
N LEU A 247 -10.81 21.86 -34.14
CA LEU A 247 -12.26 21.92 -34.44
C LEU A 247 -12.71 20.73 -35.32
N ALA A 248 -11.88 20.30 -36.26
CA ALA A 248 -12.15 19.09 -37.06
C ALA A 248 -12.17 17.81 -36.21
N LYS A 249 -11.36 17.72 -35.15
CA LYS A 249 -11.40 16.58 -34.22
C LYS A 249 -12.62 16.61 -33.32
N VAL A 250 -13.00 17.80 -32.83
CA VAL A 250 -14.14 17.98 -31.91
C VAL A 250 -15.47 17.72 -32.64
N THR A 251 -15.60 18.19 -33.87
CA THR A 251 -16.81 18.01 -34.70
C THR A 251 -16.82 16.67 -35.46
N GLY A 252 -15.67 16.00 -35.52
CA GLY A 252 -15.48 14.81 -36.34
C GLY A 252 -15.68 15.06 -37.83
N GLN A 253 -15.60 16.31 -38.31
CA GLN A 253 -15.80 16.70 -39.70
C GLN A 253 -14.48 16.86 -40.46
N PRO A 254 -14.44 16.72 -41.80
CA PRO A 254 -13.21 16.91 -42.54
C PRO A 254 -12.76 18.38 -42.46
N VAL A 255 -11.45 18.60 -42.30
CA VAL A 255 -10.85 19.93 -42.04
C VAL A 255 -11.26 20.99 -43.07
N ASN A 256 -11.44 20.60 -44.33
CA ASN A 256 -11.86 21.54 -45.38
C ASN A 256 -13.31 22.02 -45.16
N TYR A 257 -14.23 21.12 -44.78
CA TYR A 257 -15.62 21.49 -44.54
C TYR A 257 -15.76 22.43 -43.33
N VAL A 258 -14.97 22.19 -42.28
CA VAL A 258 -14.90 23.09 -41.12
C VAL A 258 -14.34 24.46 -41.52
N LYS A 259 -13.34 24.53 -42.42
CA LYS A 259 -12.82 25.80 -42.94
C LYS A 259 -13.86 26.57 -43.77
N ASP A 260 -14.66 25.88 -44.56
CA ASP A 260 -15.73 26.50 -45.35
C ASP A 260 -16.75 27.18 -44.42
N ILE A 261 -17.16 26.49 -43.35
CA ILE A 261 -18.06 27.05 -42.32
C ILE A 261 -17.40 28.23 -41.59
N LEU A 262 -16.15 28.07 -41.15
CA LEU A 262 -15.39 29.11 -40.45
C LEU A 262 -15.15 30.37 -41.30
N THR A 263 -15.11 30.25 -42.62
CA THR A 263 -15.00 31.40 -43.51
C THR A 263 -16.23 32.31 -43.43
N ASN A 264 -17.41 31.73 -43.17
CA ASN A 264 -18.66 32.48 -43.02
C ASN A 264 -18.79 33.12 -41.63
N ILE A 265 -18.47 32.38 -40.57
CA ILE A 265 -18.75 32.78 -39.17
C ILE A 265 -17.54 33.32 -38.39
N GLY A 266 -16.33 33.07 -38.86
CA GLY A 266 -15.08 33.33 -38.13
C GLY A 266 -14.13 34.32 -38.80
N VAL A 267 -13.08 34.69 -38.07
CA VAL A 267 -11.96 35.51 -38.51
C VAL A 267 -10.67 34.72 -38.35
N TYR A 268 -9.87 34.67 -39.41
CA TYR A 268 -8.57 34.01 -39.39
C TYR A 268 -7.48 34.97 -38.96
N ASN A 269 -6.80 34.68 -37.85
CA ASN A 269 -5.74 35.54 -37.32
C ASN A 269 -4.37 35.14 -37.89
N THR A 270 -3.72 36.08 -38.58
CA THR A 270 -2.38 35.93 -39.17
C THR A 270 -1.27 36.54 -38.32
N ALA A 271 -1.61 37.34 -37.31
CA ALA A 271 -0.67 38.03 -36.45
C ALA A 271 -0.34 37.22 -35.17
N PRO A 272 0.93 37.21 -34.71
CA PRO A 272 1.27 36.75 -33.35
C PRO A 272 0.57 37.64 -32.31
N PRO A 273 0.11 37.15 -31.14
CA PRO A 273 0.35 35.85 -30.50
C PRO A 273 -0.61 34.71 -30.89
N HIS A 274 -1.67 34.98 -31.64
CA HIS A 274 -2.70 34.00 -32.03
C HIS A 274 -2.63 33.59 -33.51
N LYS A 275 -1.41 33.45 -34.03
CA LYS A 275 -1.15 33.13 -35.44
C LYS A 275 -1.74 31.77 -35.83
N ASN A 276 -2.46 31.72 -36.95
CA ASN A 276 -3.15 30.55 -37.50
C ASN A 276 -4.32 30.03 -36.63
N LEU A 277 -4.83 30.84 -35.71
CA LEU A 277 -6.04 30.55 -34.96
C LEU A 277 -7.25 31.24 -35.60
N TRP A 278 -8.40 30.59 -35.44
CA TRP A 278 -9.71 31.12 -35.78
C TRP A 278 -10.38 31.62 -34.51
N CYS A 279 -11.03 32.77 -34.60
CA CYS A 279 -11.97 33.28 -33.60
C CYS A 279 -13.31 33.57 -34.27
N LEU A 280 -14.39 33.63 -33.48
CA LEU A 280 -15.70 34.02 -33.98
C LEU A 280 -15.74 35.52 -34.29
N LYS A 281 -16.52 35.91 -35.30
CA LYS A 281 -16.84 37.32 -35.55
C LYS A 281 -17.54 37.92 -34.32
N PRO A 282 -17.33 39.21 -34.02
CA PRO A 282 -17.93 39.86 -32.86
C PRO A 282 -19.47 39.83 -32.89
N GLU A 283 -20.07 39.73 -34.07
CA GLU A 283 -21.53 39.60 -34.28
C GLU A 283 -22.13 38.32 -33.68
N TYR A 284 -21.31 37.27 -33.51
CA TYR A 284 -21.70 35.98 -32.92
C TYR A 284 -21.11 35.77 -31.52
N LYS A 285 -20.39 36.77 -30.99
CA LYS A 285 -19.95 36.82 -29.59
C LYS A 285 -21.04 37.53 -28.77
N ALA A 286 -22.13 36.83 -28.51
CA ALA A 286 -23.21 37.31 -27.65
C ALA A 286 -23.04 36.77 -26.22
#